data_AF-A0A174P7N5-F1
#
_entry.id   AF-A0A174P7N5-F1
#
_cell.length_a   1.000
_cell.length_b   1.000
_cell.length_c   1.000
_cell.angle_alpha   90.00
_cell.angle_beta   90.00
_cell.angle_gamma   90.00
#
_symmetry.space_group_name_H-M   'P 1'
#
loop_
_entity.id
_entity.type
_entity.pdbx_description
1 polymer ?
#
loop_
_entity_poly.entity_id
_entity_poly.type
_entity_poly.pdbx_seq_one_letter_code
_entity_poly.pdbx_strand_id
1 'polypeptide(L)'
;MWLNQLFIENPIDFEKRCRNRIVFGICFILLGAAAIGLSFAVRNRAMVMYLEQGYRDFMPGFYGGTGFGLAASGVISIIRNLQYLRNPELKEKRRIYETDERNRMLGLRCWAYTGYTMMLMLYIGVLVSGFISMTVAKTLIFVAALFAVLLLVFRGLLQKVM
;
A
#
# COMPACT_ATOMS: atom_id res chain seq x y z
N MET A 1 -14.73 -20.89 0.38
CA MET A 1 -14.30 -21.39 -0.94
C MET A 1 -13.55 -20.37 -1.81
N TRP A 2 -13.64 -19.04 -1.59
CA TRP A 2 -12.81 -18.06 -2.33
C TRP A 2 -11.35 -17.94 -1.82
N LEU A 3 -11.13 -18.05 -0.50
CA LEU A 3 -9.78 -18.00 0.07
C LEU A 3 -8.89 -19.17 -0.35
N ASN A 4 -9.45 -20.38 -0.49
CA ASN A 4 -8.69 -21.54 -0.95
C ASN A 4 -8.13 -21.31 -2.37
N GLN A 5 -8.85 -20.62 -3.25
CA GLN A 5 -8.33 -20.27 -4.58
C GLN A 5 -7.21 -19.20 -4.58
N LEU A 6 -7.12 -18.40 -3.51
CA LEU A 6 -6.10 -17.35 -3.36
C LEU A 6 -4.78 -17.88 -2.79
N PHE A 7 -4.83 -18.96 -2.00
CA PHE A 7 -3.68 -19.45 -1.23
C PHE A 7 -3.29 -20.91 -1.51
N ILE A 8 -4.20 -21.76 -2.02
CA ILE A 8 -3.88 -23.14 -2.42
C ILE A 8 -3.48 -23.15 -3.90
N GLU A 9 -2.45 -23.94 -4.18
CA GLU A 9 -1.69 -24.15 -5.41
C GLU A 9 -2.55 -24.40 -6.68
N ASN A 10 -3.31 -23.39 -7.12
CA ASN A 10 -3.59 -23.27 -8.55
C ASN A 10 -2.26 -23.01 -9.25
N PRO A 11 -1.99 -23.61 -10.43
CA PRO A 11 -0.82 -23.23 -11.22
C PRO A 11 -0.84 -21.71 -11.33
N ILE A 12 0.25 -21.05 -10.92
CA ILE A 12 0.30 -19.60 -10.80
C ILE A 12 -0.07 -19.01 -12.16
N ASP A 13 -1.33 -18.57 -12.28
CA ASP A 13 -1.81 -17.93 -13.49
C ASP A 13 -1.21 -16.54 -13.54
N PHE A 14 -0.04 -16.48 -14.18
CA PHE A 14 0.75 -15.28 -14.32
C PHE A 14 -0.05 -14.16 -15.00
N GLU A 15 -0.95 -14.52 -15.92
CA GLU A 15 -1.79 -13.57 -16.64
C GLU A 15 -2.84 -12.94 -15.73
N LYS A 16 -3.50 -13.75 -14.90
CA LYS A 16 -4.42 -13.26 -13.87
C LYS A 16 -3.71 -12.36 -12.86
N ARG A 17 -2.47 -12.69 -12.46
CA ARG A 17 -1.66 -11.83 -11.57
C ARG A 17 -1.31 -10.50 -12.23
N CYS A 18 -0.86 -10.49 -13.48
CA CYS A 18 -0.60 -9.26 -14.23
C CYS A 18 -1.85 -8.41 -14.36
N ARG A 19 -3.01 -9.01 -14.64
CA ARG A 19 -4.30 -8.31 -14.70
C ARG A 19 -4.67 -7.68 -13.36
N ASN A 20 -4.51 -8.41 -12.25
CA ASN A 20 -4.75 -7.87 -10.91
C ASN A 20 -3.78 -6.70 -10.60
N ARG A 21 -2.51 -6.79 -11.00
CA ARG A 21 -1.55 -5.67 -10.83
C ARG A 21 -1.91 -4.45 -11.65
N ILE A 22 -2.48 -4.62 -12.85
CA ILE A 22 -3.03 -3.52 -13.65
C ILE A 22 -4.22 -2.88 -12.92
N VAL A 23 -5.14 -3.67 -12.36
CA VAL A 23 -6.27 -3.16 -11.56
C VAL A 23 -5.76 -2.38 -10.35
N PHE A 24 -4.79 -2.91 -9.60
CA PHE A 24 -4.16 -2.17 -8.50
C PHE A 24 -3.48 -0.88 -8.97
N GLY A 25 -2.85 -0.89 -10.14
CA GLY A 25 -2.30 0.31 -10.76
C GLY A 25 -3.36 1.37 -11.07
N ILE A 26 -4.53 0.96 -11.56
CA ILE A 26 -5.68 1.85 -11.78
C ILE A 26 -6.18 2.41 -10.44
N CYS A 27 -6.31 1.57 -9.40
CA CYS A 27 -6.67 2.04 -8.06
C CYS A 27 -5.67 3.09 -7.52
N PHE A 28 -4.37 2.91 -7.74
CA PHE A 28 -3.35 3.89 -7.35
C PHE A 28 -3.48 5.21 -8.12
N ILE A 29 -3.83 5.16 -9.41
CA ILE A 29 -4.11 6.36 -10.20
C ILE A 29 -5.35 7.09 -9.66
N LEU A 30 -6.43 6.36 -9.33
CA LEU A 30 -7.64 6.95 -8.78
C LEU A 30 -7.39 7.60 -7.41
N LEU A 31 -6.64 6.92 -6.53
CA LEU A 31 -6.21 7.49 -5.24
C LEU A 31 -5.31 8.71 -5.43
N GLY A 32 -4.37 8.65 -6.39
CA GLY A 32 -3.51 9.77 -6.73
C GLY A 32 -4.29 10.98 -7.25
N ALA A 33 -5.26 10.74 -8.15
CA ALA A 33 -6.15 11.77 -8.66
C ALA A 33 -7.04 12.38 -7.56
N ALA A 34 -7.53 11.56 -6.63
CA ALA A 34 -8.28 12.04 -5.47
C ALA A 34 -7.41 12.95 -4.58
N ALA A 35 -6.14 12.58 -4.33
CA ALA A 35 -5.20 13.41 -3.59
C ALA A 35 -4.90 14.74 -4.31
N ILE A 36 -4.71 14.73 -5.63
CA ILE A 36 -4.54 15.96 -6.43
C ILE A 36 -5.80 16.83 -6.38
N GLY A 37 -6.99 16.23 -6.46
CA GLY A 37 -8.26 16.94 -6.29
C GLY A 37 -8.37 17.60 -4.91
N LEU A 38 -7.97 16.90 -3.85
CA LEU A 38 -7.90 17.44 -2.49
C LEU A 38 -6.90 18.60 -2.38
N SER A 39 -5.74 18.53 -3.05
CA SER A 39 -4.78 19.63 -3.11
C SER A 39 -5.42 20.92 -3.64
N PHE A 40 -6.16 20.82 -4.75
CA PHE A 40 -6.87 21.97 -5.34
C PHE A 40 -8.03 22.46 -4.47
N ALA A 41 -8.77 21.53 -3.84
CA ALA A 41 -9.88 21.85 -2.94
C ALA A 41 -9.40 22.58 -1.67
N VAL A 42 -8.29 22.15 -1.08
CA VAL A 42 -7.67 22.80 0.10
C VAL A 42 -7.16 24.20 -0.26
N ARG A 43 -6.62 24.36 -1.47
CA ARG A 43 -6.15 25.66 -1.99
C ARG A 43 -7.27 26.67 -2.20
N ASN A 44 -8.42 26.23 -2.73
CA ASN A 44 -9.47 27.16 -3.20
C ASN A 44 -10.73 27.24 -2.32
N ARG A 45 -11.15 26.18 -1.59
CA ARG A 45 -12.52 26.11 -1.02
C ARG A 45 -12.71 25.36 0.31
N ALA A 46 -11.71 24.71 0.89
CA ALA A 46 -11.96 23.89 2.09
C ALA A 46 -12.16 24.74 3.38
N MET A 47 -13.29 24.52 4.06
CA MET A 47 -13.46 24.79 5.50
C MET A 47 -12.60 23.78 6.25
N VAL A 48 -11.45 24.23 6.75
CA VAL A 48 -10.54 23.40 7.55
C VAL A 48 -10.94 23.58 9.01
N MET A 49 -11.26 22.48 9.71
CA MET A 49 -11.76 22.52 11.10
C MET A 49 -10.71 22.90 12.14
N TYR A 50 -9.41 22.72 11.88
CA TYR A 50 -8.32 23.15 12.76
C TYR A 50 -7.15 23.70 11.93
N LEU A 51 -6.85 24.98 12.12
CA LEU A 51 -5.82 25.68 11.35
C LEU A 51 -4.54 25.79 12.19
N GLU A 52 -3.68 24.78 12.08
CA GLU A 52 -2.28 24.94 12.48
C GLU A 52 -1.64 26.00 11.56
N GLN A 53 -0.82 26.91 12.12
CA GLN A 53 -0.17 27.94 11.31
C GLN A 53 0.67 27.28 10.20
N GLY A 54 0.44 27.67 8.94
CA GLY A 54 1.11 27.08 7.77
C GLY A 54 0.40 25.87 7.13
N TYR A 55 -0.74 25.41 7.67
CA TYR A 55 -1.50 24.28 7.11
C TYR A 55 -1.88 24.50 5.62
N ARG A 56 -2.34 25.71 5.28
CA ARG A 56 -2.77 26.06 3.92
C ARG A 56 -1.61 26.13 2.92
N ASP A 57 -0.38 26.25 3.40
CA ASP A 57 0.82 26.28 2.55
C ASP A 57 1.41 24.88 2.35
N PHE A 58 1.45 24.09 3.42
CA PHE A 58 2.04 22.74 3.39
C PHE A 58 1.13 21.70 2.73
N MET A 59 -0.15 21.66 3.11
CA MET A 59 -1.04 20.55 2.74
C MET A 59 -1.32 20.43 1.24
N PRO A 60 -1.52 21.52 0.48
CA PRO A 60 -1.63 21.42 -0.97
C PRO A 60 -0.39 20.81 -1.61
N GLY A 61 0.81 21.18 -1.14
CA GLY A 61 2.08 20.61 -1.60
C GLY A 61 2.20 19.13 -1.27
N PHE A 62 1.86 18.74 -0.04
CA PHE A 62 1.86 17.34 0.39
C PHE A 62 0.88 16.47 -0.42
N TYR A 63 -0.38 16.90 -0.56
CA TYR A 63 -1.38 16.17 -1.34
C TYR A 63 -1.07 16.14 -2.83
N GLY A 64 -0.55 17.24 -3.39
CA GLY A 64 -0.10 17.29 -4.77
C GLY A 64 1.05 16.31 -5.01
N GLY A 65 2.11 16.40 -4.20
CA GLY A 65 3.31 15.56 -4.34
C GLY A 65 3.01 14.07 -4.15
N THR A 66 2.29 13.70 -3.08
CA THR A 66 1.90 12.30 -2.85
C THR A 66 0.92 11.79 -3.91
N GLY A 67 -0.01 12.64 -4.36
CA GLY A 67 -0.95 12.30 -5.42
C GLY A 67 -0.28 12.02 -6.75
N PHE A 68 0.66 12.87 -7.18
CA PHE A 68 1.47 12.63 -8.37
C PHE A 68 2.35 11.38 -8.23
N GLY A 69 2.97 11.16 -7.06
CA GLY A 69 3.76 9.97 -6.79
C GLY A 69 2.96 8.68 -6.91
N LEU A 70 1.76 8.63 -6.31
CA LEU A 70 0.85 7.50 -6.41
C LEU A 70 0.38 7.27 -7.85
N ALA A 71 -0.02 8.33 -8.56
CA ALA A 71 -0.46 8.23 -9.95
C ALA A 71 0.67 7.72 -10.85
N ALA A 72 1.89 8.27 -10.73
CA ALA A 72 3.06 7.83 -11.49
C ALA A 72 3.39 6.36 -11.21
N SER A 73 3.36 5.93 -9.94
CA SER A 73 3.60 4.53 -9.57
C SER A 73 2.56 3.59 -10.20
N GLY A 74 1.29 4.00 -10.24
CA GLY A 74 0.21 3.26 -10.88
C GLY A 74 0.42 3.13 -12.39
N VAL A 75 0.77 4.23 -13.07
CA VAL A 75 1.07 4.25 -14.51
C VAL A 75 2.26 3.33 -14.83
N ILE A 76 3.37 3.44 -14.08
CA ILE A 76 4.55 2.58 -14.27
C ILE A 76 4.19 1.11 -14.07
N SER A 77 3.38 0.79 -13.05
CA SER A 77 2.90 -0.58 -12.82
C SER A 77 2.09 -1.10 -14.01
N ILE A 78 1.16 -0.30 -14.54
CA ILE A 78 0.34 -0.69 -15.69
C ILE A 78 1.22 -0.94 -16.92
N ILE A 79 2.12 -0.02 -17.26
CA ILE A 79 3.01 -0.13 -18.42
C ILE A 79 3.85 -1.41 -18.33
N ARG A 80 4.48 -1.68 -17.18
CA ARG A 80 5.31 -2.88 -17.00
C ARG A 80 4.49 -4.17 -17.15
N ASN A 81 3.30 -4.23 -16.55
CA ASN A 81 2.46 -5.44 -16.64
C ASN A 81 1.89 -5.64 -18.05
N LEU A 82 1.57 -4.58 -18.79
CA LEU A 82 1.19 -4.67 -20.19
C LEU A 82 2.36 -5.16 -21.06
N GLN A 83 3.59 -4.68 -20.81
CA GLN A 83 4.79 -5.16 -21.49
C GLN A 83 5.02 -6.66 -21.24
N TYR A 84 4.83 -7.13 -20.00
CA TYR A 84 4.93 -8.57 -19.68
C TYR A 84 3.86 -9.41 -20.36
N LEU A 85 2.66 -8.88 -20.60
CA LEU A 85 1.61 -9.61 -21.32
C LEU A 85 1.86 -9.64 -22.83
N ARG A 86 2.47 -8.59 -23.39
CA ARG A 86 2.71 -8.46 -24.83
C ARG A 86 3.93 -9.24 -25.32
N ASN A 87 5.00 -9.34 -24.52
CA ASN A 87 6.23 -10.02 -24.92
C ASN A 87 6.35 -11.41 -24.25
N PRO A 88 6.32 -12.51 -25.03
CA PRO A 88 6.37 -13.87 -24.48
C PRO A 88 7.69 -14.17 -23.74
N GLU A 89 8.82 -13.66 -24.20
CA GLU A 89 10.12 -13.90 -23.54
C GLU A 89 10.18 -13.23 -22.17
N LEU A 90 9.69 -12.00 -22.05
CA LEU A 90 9.63 -11.28 -20.77
C LEU A 90 8.62 -11.92 -19.82
N LYS A 91 7.49 -12.43 -20.35
CA LYS A 91 6.47 -13.18 -19.60
C LYS A 91 7.09 -14.41 -18.94
N GLU A 92 7.85 -15.19 -19.70
CA GLU A 92 8.45 -16.43 -19.22
C GLU A 92 9.58 -16.16 -18.21
N LYS A 93 10.51 -15.24 -18.51
CA LYS A 93 11.57 -14.84 -17.57
C LYS A 93 11.00 -14.38 -16.23
N ARG A 94 9.93 -13.58 -16.27
CA ARG A 94 9.27 -13.08 -15.05
C ARG A 94 8.51 -14.17 -14.31
N ARG A 95 7.89 -15.12 -15.02
CA ARG A 95 7.24 -16.29 -14.43
C ARG A 95 8.24 -17.11 -13.63
N ILE A 96 9.37 -17.50 -14.25
CA ILE A 96 10.43 -18.30 -13.62
C ILE A 96 10.91 -17.62 -12.34
N TYR A 97 11.19 -16.31 -12.42
CA TYR A 97 11.63 -15.52 -11.27
C TYR A 97 10.61 -15.51 -10.11
N GLU A 98 9.32 -15.43 -10.40
CA GLU A 98 8.26 -15.39 -9.38
C GLU A 98 7.87 -16.77 -8.83
N THR A 99 8.13 -17.84 -9.58
CA THR A 99 7.91 -19.23 -9.13
C THR A 99 9.08 -19.79 -8.33
N ASP A 100 10.25 -19.14 -8.39
CA ASP A 100 11.43 -19.51 -7.62
C ASP A 100 11.14 -19.45 -6.11
N GLU A 101 11.31 -20.58 -5.44
CA GLU A 101 11.07 -20.77 -4.00
C GLU A 101 11.92 -19.83 -3.16
N ARG A 102 13.15 -19.53 -3.58
CA ARG A 102 14.06 -18.66 -2.86
C ARG A 102 13.55 -17.23 -2.85
N ASN A 103 13.11 -16.74 -4.00
CA ASN A 103 12.55 -15.39 -4.12
C ASN A 103 11.23 -15.27 -3.34
N ARG A 104 10.41 -16.33 -3.33
CA ARG A 104 9.17 -16.38 -2.54
C ARG A 104 9.46 -16.30 -1.03
N MET A 105 10.43 -17.08 -0.54
CA MET A 105 10.84 -17.03 0.86
C MET A 105 11.45 -15.68 1.26
N LEU A 106 12.30 -15.10 0.39
CA LEU A 106 12.86 -13.76 0.61
C LEU A 106 11.74 -12.72 0.70
N GLY A 107 10.77 -12.74 -0.21
CA GLY A 107 9.62 -11.84 -0.18
C GLY A 107 8.83 -11.94 1.13
N LEU A 108 8.50 -13.15 1.58
CA LEU A 108 7.77 -13.38 2.83
C LEU A 108 8.55 -12.87 4.06
N ARG A 109 9.86 -13.16 4.14
CA ARG A 109 10.71 -12.70 5.24
C ARG A 109 10.87 -11.18 5.23
N CYS A 110 11.05 -10.57 4.06
CA CYS A 110 11.08 -9.12 3.92
C CYS A 110 9.79 -8.48 4.44
N TRP A 111 8.61 -8.97 4.00
CA TRP A 111 7.33 -8.46 4.50
C TRP A 111 7.16 -8.62 6.01
N ALA A 112 7.60 -9.75 6.57
CA ALA A 112 7.57 -9.97 8.02
C ALA A 112 8.48 -8.99 8.76
N TYR A 113 9.74 -8.85 8.35
CA TYR A 113 10.70 -7.93 8.97
C TYR A 113 10.24 -6.48 8.85
N THR A 114 9.75 -6.05 7.68
CA THR A 114 9.17 -4.72 7.50
C THR A 114 7.96 -4.48 8.42
N GLY A 115 7.10 -5.49 8.59
CA GLY A 115 5.97 -5.40 9.53
C GLY A 115 6.42 -5.20 10.98
N TYR A 116 7.41 -5.96 11.44
CA TYR A 116 7.96 -5.84 12.80
C TYR A 116 8.66 -4.50 13.02
N THR A 117 9.50 -4.06 12.07
CA THR A 117 10.20 -2.77 12.20
C THR A 117 9.23 -1.59 12.14
N MET A 118 8.20 -1.66 11.30
CA MET A 118 7.16 -0.62 11.23
C MET A 118 6.38 -0.51 12.54
N MET A 119 6.03 -1.64 13.17
CA MET A 119 5.37 -1.63 14.48
C MET A 119 6.24 -0.96 15.56
N LEU A 120 7.54 -1.26 15.56
CA LEU A 120 8.49 -0.65 16.50
C LEU A 120 8.60 0.86 16.26
N MET A 121 8.75 1.30 15.01
CA MET A 121 8.81 2.72 14.66
C MET A 121 7.51 3.45 15.02
N LEU A 122 6.36 2.83 14.81
CA LEU A 122 5.06 3.37 15.17
C LEU A 122 4.94 3.56 16.70
N TYR A 123 5.41 2.59 17.49
CA TYR A 123 5.40 2.70 18.96
C TYR A 123 6.32 3.82 19.44
N ILE A 124 7.52 3.96 18.87
CA ILE A 124 8.39 5.11 19.14
C ILE A 124 7.67 6.42 18.82
N GLY A 125 6.96 6.47 17.68
CA GLY A 125 6.12 7.62 17.29
C GLY A 125 5.05 7.94 18.33
N VAL A 126 4.37 6.93 18.88
CA VAL A 126 3.40 7.10 19.97
C VAL A 126 4.06 7.72 21.20
N LEU A 127 5.22 7.19 21.64
CA LEU A 127 5.93 7.70 22.82
C LEU A 127 6.33 9.17 22.64
N VAL A 128 6.88 9.54 21.48
CA VAL A 128 7.27 10.92 21.18
C VAL A 128 6.04 11.83 21.08
N SER A 129 4.98 11.37 20.41
CA SER A 129 3.75 12.16 20.22
C SER A 129 3.04 12.52 21.53
N GLY A 130 3.21 11.72 22.59
CA GLY A 130 2.69 12.01 23.93
C GLY A 130 3.20 13.33 24.51
N PHE A 131 4.38 13.79 24.08
CA PHE A 131 4.95 15.09 24.47
C PHE A 131 4.51 16.26 23.58
N ILE A 132 3.91 15.97 22.41
CA ILE A 132 3.55 16.99 21.41
C ILE A 132 2.06 17.28 21.47
N SER A 133 1.22 16.26 21.33
CA SER A 133 -0.24 16.42 21.25
C SER A 133 -0.97 15.12 21.55
N MET A 134 -1.97 15.20 22.43
CA MET A 134 -2.87 14.08 22.71
C MET A 134 -3.61 13.58 21.46
N THR A 135 -3.91 14.47 20.50
CA THR A 135 -4.59 14.09 19.26
C THR A 135 -3.69 13.21 18.41
N VAL A 136 -2.41 13.59 18.24
CA VAL A 136 -1.43 12.81 17.48
C VAL A 136 -1.15 11.46 18.16
N ALA A 137 -1.05 11.43 19.49
CA ALA A 137 -0.90 10.18 20.22
C ALA A 137 -2.10 9.24 20.01
N LYS A 138 -3.32 9.74 20.14
CA LYS A 138 -4.54 8.95 19.92
C LYS A 138 -4.65 8.43 18.49
N THR A 139 -4.29 9.23 17.48
CA THR A 139 -4.33 8.78 16.07
C THR A 139 -3.29 7.69 15.80
N LEU A 140 -2.06 7.84 16.30
CA LEU A 140 -1.02 6.81 16.15
C LEU A 140 -1.36 5.52 16.90
N ILE A 141 -1.92 5.61 18.12
CA ILE A 141 -2.40 4.43 18.87
C ILE A 141 -3.52 3.72 18.11
N PHE A 142 -4.47 4.46 17.53
CA PHE A 142 -5.54 3.88 16.74
C PHE A 142 -4.99 3.14 15.50
N VAL A 143 -4.03 3.73 14.79
CA VAL A 143 -3.37 3.08 13.65
C VAL A 143 -2.62 1.81 14.10
N ALA A 144 -1.95 1.84 15.25
CA ALA A 144 -1.26 0.69 15.82
C ALA A 144 -2.23 -0.46 16.14
N ALA A 145 -3.35 -0.13 16.79
CA ALA A 145 -4.39 -1.08 17.13
C ALA A 145 -5.02 -1.69 15.86
N LEU A 146 -5.32 -0.87 14.85
CA LEU A 146 -5.86 -1.33 13.58
C LEU A 146 -4.88 -2.27 12.85
N PHE A 147 -3.59 -1.93 12.84
CA PHE A 147 -2.55 -2.80 12.26
C PHE A 147 -2.46 -4.14 12.99
N ALA A 148 -2.51 -4.14 14.33
CA ALA A 148 -2.52 -5.36 15.13
C ALA A 148 -3.77 -6.24 14.87
N VAL A 149 -4.95 -5.62 14.78
CA VAL A 149 -6.20 -6.33 14.43
C VAL A 149 -6.11 -6.94 13.03
N LEU A 150 -5.63 -6.20 12.04
CA LEU A 150 -5.43 -6.73 10.69
C LEU A 150 -4.47 -7.92 10.69
N LEU A 151 -3.35 -7.84 11.42
CA LEU A 151 -2.41 -8.95 11.55
C LEU A 151 -3.08 -10.19 12.14
N LEU A 152 -3.89 -10.03 13.20
CA LEU A 152 -4.63 -11.14 13.81
C LEU A 152 -5.68 -11.73 12.86
N VAL A 153 -6.41 -10.88 12.13
CA VAL A 153 -7.40 -11.33 11.13
C VAL A 153 -6.71 -12.10 10.02
N PHE A 154 -5.63 -11.57 9.43
CA PHE A 154 -4.89 -12.28 8.38
C PHE A 154 -4.25 -13.56 8.90
N ARG A 155 -3.71 -13.57 10.13
CA ARG A 155 -3.21 -14.80 10.75
C ARG A 155 -4.33 -15.84 10.88
N GLY A 156 -5.48 -15.47 11.40
CA GLY A 156 -6.62 -16.38 11.56
C GLY A 156 -7.21 -16.87 10.24
N LEU A 157 -7.21 -16.03 9.20
CA LEU A 157 -7.60 -16.43 7.85
C LEU A 157 -6.61 -17.42 7.25
N LEU A 158 -5.31 -17.13 7.33
CA LEU A 158 -4.27 -18.00 6.79
C LEU A 158 -4.22 -19.36 7.52
N GLN A 159 -4.38 -19.39 8.85
CA GLN A 159 -4.45 -20.63 9.64
C GLN A 159 -5.65 -21.53 9.27
N LYS A 160 -6.72 -20.96 8.70
CA LYS A 160 -7.89 -21.75 8.26
C LYS A 160 -7.75 -22.28 6.83
N VAL A 161 -6.81 -21.73 6.06
CA VAL A 161 -6.68 -21.97 4.62
C VAL A 161 -5.45 -22.82 4.30
N MET A 162 -4.38 -22.67 5.08
CA MET A 162 -3.20 -23.53 5.10
C MET A 162 -3.39 -24.65 6.10
#